data_AF-A0A7C5DNF5-F1
#
_entry.id   AF-A0A7C5DNF5-F1
#
_cell.length_a   1.000
_cell.length_b   1.000
_cell.length_c   1.000
_cell.angle_alpha   90.00
_cell.angle_beta   90.00
_cell.angle_gamma   90.00
#
_symmetry.space_group_name_H-M   'P 1'
#
loop_
_entity.id
_entity.type
_entity.pdbx_description
1 polymer ?
#
loop_
_entity_poly.entity_id
_entity_poly.type
_entity_poly.pdbx_seq_one_letter_code
_entity_poly.pdbx_strand_id
1 'polypeptide(L)'
;MRMCTRGCASLPDCSNEHRTSSGCGNAGRFGKRIARVAKAFDMWVIATRRTASKPARSCWADLILPVDNLNRLLAESDFVIAAVPLTPGTYHFVGRRQFKQMKREAFFVNVAPGPVVDEQALADALTEGTIAAAALDVFEIEPLTQDSPLWAIPNLIYSPHIAGYIETYADMVQDLFIRNLERYVRGEKPAGVINKKRDY
;
A
#
# COMPACT_ATOMS: atom_id res chain seq x y z
N MET A 1 -9.55 0.29 28.53
CA MET A 1 -10.49 1.05 29.40
C MET A 1 -11.76 1.26 28.60
N ARG A 2 -12.88 0.66 29.02
CA ARG A 2 -14.14 0.64 28.25
C ARG A 2 -14.82 2.01 28.36
N MET A 3 -15.22 2.58 27.23
CA MET A 3 -16.21 3.66 27.19
C MET A 3 -17.21 3.35 26.07
N CYS A 4 -18.43 3.03 26.49
CA CYS A 4 -19.58 2.77 25.65
C CYS A 4 -20.40 4.06 25.62
N THR A 5 -20.52 4.70 24.46
CA THR A 5 -21.51 5.76 24.22
C THR A 5 -22.38 5.34 23.06
N ARG A 6 -23.63 4.99 23.40
CA ARG A 6 -24.70 4.59 22.49
C ARG A 6 -24.97 5.67 21.44
N GLY A 7 -25.26 5.25 20.20
CA GLY A 7 -25.94 6.10 19.23
C GLY A 7 -25.55 5.91 17.76
N CYS A 8 -25.64 4.69 17.22
CA CYS A 8 -25.93 4.49 15.79
C CYS A 8 -26.34 3.03 15.57
N ALA A 9 -27.63 2.83 15.31
CA ALA A 9 -28.18 1.52 14.97
C ALA A 9 -27.79 1.15 13.52
N SER A 10 -27.54 -0.14 13.29
CA SER A 10 -27.30 -0.83 12.00
C SER A 10 -25.87 -0.92 11.45
N LEU A 11 -24.90 -1.28 12.30
CA LEU A 11 -23.73 -2.06 11.87
C LEU A 11 -23.73 -3.38 12.67
N PRO A 12 -23.47 -4.54 12.05
CA PRO A 12 -23.34 -5.79 12.79
C PRO A 12 -22.17 -5.69 13.79
N ASP A 13 -22.42 -6.28 14.95
CA ASP A 13 -21.66 -6.29 16.20
C ASP A 13 -20.12 -6.40 16.01
N CYS A 14 -19.42 -5.27 16.05
CA CYS A 14 -17.96 -5.16 15.91
C CYS A 14 -17.21 -5.37 17.25
N SER A 15 -17.62 -6.35 18.06
CA SER A 15 -17.08 -6.51 19.42
C SER A 15 -15.97 -7.56 19.56
N ASN A 16 -15.48 -8.19 18.49
CA ASN A 16 -14.39 -9.18 18.64
C ASN A 16 -13.55 -9.50 17.38
N GLU A 17 -13.19 -8.51 16.56
CA GLU A 17 -12.36 -8.75 15.37
C GLU A 17 -10.94 -8.23 15.59
N HIS A 18 -9.97 -9.14 15.65
CA HIS A 18 -8.56 -8.83 15.45
C HIS A 18 -8.36 -8.32 14.01
N ARG A 19 -8.63 -7.03 13.77
CA ARG A 19 -8.52 -6.40 12.46
C ARG A 19 -7.07 -6.44 12.02
N THR A 20 -6.78 -7.30 11.05
CA THR A 20 -5.46 -7.52 10.51
C THR A 20 -5.27 -6.59 9.31
N SER A 21 -4.51 -5.52 9.53
CA SER A 21 -4.01 -4.68 8.44
C SER A 21 -2.68 -5.22 7.96
N SER A 22 -2.54 -5.37 6.66
CA SER A 22 -1.28 -5.73 6.06
C SER A 22 -0.76 -4.67 5.14
N GLY A 23 0.40 -4.13 5.50
CA GLY A 23 1.23 -3.36 4.59
C GLY A 23 1.96 -4.34 3.69
N CYS A 24 1.41 -4.59 2.51
CA CYS A 24 2.12 -5.29 1.46
C CYS A 24 3.18 -4.34 0.88
N GLY A 25 4.37 -4.34 1.48
CA GLY A 25 5.52 -3.78 0.83
C GLY A 25 6.76 -3.63 1.68
N ASN A 26 7.90 -3.84 1.00
CA ASN A 26 9.25 -3.48 1.46
C ASN A 26 9.18 -2.35 2.47
N ALA A 27 9.36 -2.64 3.77
CA ALA A 27 9.17 -1.69 4.87
C ALA A 27 10.13 -0.48 4.80
N GLY A 28 9.89 0.40 3.83
CA GLY A 28 10.47 1.71 3.64
C GLY A 28 9.77 2.72 4.54
N ARG A 29 10.01 4.01 4.29
CA ARG A 29 9.44 5.08 5.12
C ARG A 29 7.90 5.10 5.09
N PHE A 30 7.30 4.92 3.91
CA PHE A 30 5.84 4.91 3.74
C PHE A 30 5.17 3.73 4.43
N GLY A 31 5.59 2.49 4.13
CA GLY A 31 5.03 1.29 4.78
C GLY A 31 5.10 1.35 6.31
N LYS A 32 6.22 1.84 6.88
CA LYS A 32 6.34 2.04 8.34
C LYS A 32 5.41 3.10 8.89
N ARG A 33 5.12 4.17 8.13
CA ARG A 33 4.19 5.23 8.55
C ARG A 33 2.76 4.71 8.55
N ILE A 34 2.36 4.01 7.48
CA ILE A 34 1.05 3.33 7.37
C ILE A 34 0.87 2.37 8.55
N ALA A 35 1.86 1.51 8.78
CA ALA A 35 1.86 0.55 9.88
C ALA A 35 1.69 1.21 11.26
N ARG A 36 2.39 2.32 11.53
CA ARG A 36 2.23 3.08 12.79
C ARG A 36 0.83 3.67 12.95
N VAL A 37 0.24 4.18 11.88
CA VAL A 37 -1.14 4.69 11.90
C VAL A 37 -2.10 3.54 12.21
N ALA A 38 -1.97 2.40 11.53
CA ALA A 38 -2.77 1.21 11.80
C ALA A 38 -2.65 0.72 13.25
N LYS A 39 -1.43 0.69 13.81
CA LYS A 39 -1.21 0.38 15.24
C LYS A 39 -1.92 1.34 16.19
N ALA A 40 -2.07 2.61 15.82
CA ALA A 40 -2.80 3.60 16.63
C ALA A 40 -4.32 3.35 16.66
N PHE A 41 -4.84 2.58 15.70
CA PHE A 41 -6.21 2.08 15.67
C PHE A 41 -6.33 0.64 16.24
N ASP A 42 -5.37 0.21 17.07
CA ASP A 42 -5.31 -1.12 17.67
C ASP A 42 -5.34 -2.29 16.66
N MET A 43 -4.93 -2.04 15.41
CA MET A 43 -4.88 -3.08 14.39
C MET A 43 -3.67 -4.00 14.61
N TRP A 44 -3.83 -5.26 14.18
CA TRP A 44 -2.72 -6.20 14.03
C TRP A 44 -2.04 -5.93 12.69
N VAL A 45 -0.72 -5.70 12.72
CA VAL A 45 0.03 -5.31 11.52
C VAL A 45 0.96 -6.43 11.04
N ILE A 46 0.70 -6.90 9.82
CA ILE A 46 1.61 -7.80 9.09
C ILE A 46 2.27 -7.02 7.96
N ALA A 47 3.57 -7.19 7.77
CA ALA A 47 4.32 -6.54 6.69
C ALA A 47 5.23 -7.52 5.97
N THR A 48 5.48 -7.29 4.68
CA THR A 48 6.52 -8.02 3.93
C THR A 48 7.79 -7.19 3.75
N ARG A 49 8.94 -7.85 3.72
CA ARG A 49 10.22 -7.16 3.46
C ARG A 49 11.17 -8.05 2.67
N ARG A 50 11.70 -7.55 1.55
CA ARG A 50 12.66 -8.28 0.68
C ARG A 50 13.92 -8.72 1.43
N THR A 51 14.38 -7.93 2.39
CA THR A 51 15.59 -8.26 3.17
C THR A 51 15.31 -9.14 4.40
N ALA A 52 14.05 -9.52 4.64
CA ALA A 52 13.73 -10.45 5.73
C ALA A 52 13.95 -11.89 5.23
N SER A 53 14.80 -12.63 5.91
CA SER A 53 15.01 -14.06 5.65
C SER A 53 14.14 -14.96 6.54
N LYS A 54 13.63 -14.43 7.65
CA LYS A 54 12.77 -15.15 8.60
C LYS A 54 11.72 -14.22 9.21
N PRO A 55 10.60 -14.77 9.71
CA PRO A 55 9.61 -13.99 10.46
C PRO A 55 10.25 -13.23 11.61
N ALA A 56 9.87 -11.96 11.76
CA ALA A 56 10.37 -11.07 12.81
C ALA A 56 9.27 -10.16 13.35
N ARG A 57 9.55 -9.46 14.45
CA ARG A 57 8.67 -8.42 15.01
C ARG A 57 9.40 -7.09 15.07
N SER A 58 8.66 -5.99 15.15
CA SER A 58 9.22 -4.66 15.37
C SER A 58 8.24 -3.77 16.13
N CYS A 59 8.68 -2.59 16.57
CA CYS A 59 7.80 -1.63 17.23
C CYS A 59 6.67 -1.08 16.33
N TRP A 60 6.75 -1.26 15.02
CA TRP A 60 5.75 -0.77 14.06
C TRP A 60 4.97 -1.90 13.38
N ALA A 61 5.35 -3.17 13.56
CA ALA A 61 4.64 -4.31 12.97
C ALA A 61 4.73 -5.54 13.88
N ASP A 62 3.59 -6.19 14.08
CA ASP A 62 3.44 -7.38 14.93
C ASP A 62 4.04 -8.62 14.28
N LEU A 63 4.07 -8.65 12.94
CA LEU A 63 4.70 -9.70 12.16
C LEU A 63 5.32 -9.14 10.87
N ILE A 64 6.59 -9.41 10.64
CA ILE A 64 7.32 -9.10 9.41
C ILE A 64 7.69 -10.41 8.74
N LEU A 65 7.23 -10.61 7.52
CA LEU A 65 7.43 -11.82 6.74
C LEU A 65 8.40 -11.59 5.57
N PRO A 66 9.14 -12.63 5.15
CA PRO A 66 9.76 -12.68 3.83
C PRO A 66 8.73 -12.47 2.71
N VAL A 67 9.18 -11.99 1.55
CA VAL A 67 8.31 -11.77 0.38
C VAL A 67 7.64 -13.06 -0.10
N ASP A 68 8.33 -14.19 0.01
CA ASP A 68 7.82 -15.52 -0.38
C ASP A 68 6.59 -15.95 0.43
N ASN A 69 6.36 -15.32 1.57
CA ASN A 69 5.18 -15.54 2.41
C ASN A 69 4.04 -14.54 2.12
N LEU A 70 4.05 -13.86 0.97
CA LEU A 70 3.00 -12.92 0.59
C LEU A 70 1.59 -13.55 0.67
N ASN A 71 1.41 -14.77 0.19
CA ASN A 71 0.10 -15.43 0.22
C ASN A 71 -0.46 -15.58 1.65
N ARG A 72 0.41 -15.85 2.62
CA ARG A 72 0.03 -15.93 4.03
C ARG A 72 -0.45 -14.58 4.54
N LEU A 73 0.29 -13.51 4.21
CA LEU A 73 -0.12 -12.16 4.53
C LEU A 73 -1.51 -11.87 3.94
N LEU A 74 -1.73 -12.15 2.65
CA LEU A 74 -3.01 -11.89 1.98
C LEU A 74 -4.18 -12.65 2.63
N ALA A 75 -3.99 -13.93 2.96
CA ALA A 75 -5.01 -14.77 3.58
C ALA A 75 -5.38 -14.34 5.02
N GLU A 76 -4.42 -13.80 5.78
CA GLU A 76 -4.66 -13.35 7.15
C GLU A 76 -5.28 -11.94 7.23
N SER A 77 -5.30 -11.18 6.12
CA SER A 77 -5.62 -9.75 6.13
C SER A 77 -7.07 -9.39 5.83
N ASP A 78 -7.57 -8.39 6.53
CA ASP A 78 -8.84 -7.72 6.23
C ASP A 78 -8.62 -6.46 5.38
N PHE A 79 -7.47 -5.80 5.56
CA PHE A 79 -7.03 -4.67 4.74
C PHE A 79 -5.65 -4.95 4.17
N VAL A 80 -5.48 -4.84 2.86
CA VAL A 80 -4.20 -5.02 2.18
C VAL A 80 -3.81 -3.72 1.48
N ILE A 81 -2.67 -3.16 1.85
CA ILE A 81 -2.17 -1.90 1.31
C ILE A 81 -0.88 -2.15 0.53
N ALA A 82 -0.89 -1.93 -0.78
CA ALA A 82 0.29 -1.98 -1.63
C ALA A 82 1.08 -0.66 -1.54
N ALA A 83 2.31 -0.74 -1.06
CA ALA A 83 3.22 0.40 -0.88
C ALA A 83 4.67 0.01 -1.19
N VAL A 84 4.90 -0.60 -2.36
CA VAL A 84 6.23 -1.02 -2.86
C VAL A 84 6.73 -0.12 -3.97
N PRO A 85 8.06 -0.01 -4.16
CA PRO A 85 8.59 0.54 -5.41
C PRO A 85 8.24 -0.39 -6.57
N LEU A 86 8.08 0.18 -7.76
CA LEU A 86 8.04 -0.58 -9.01
C LEU A 86 9.46 -0.97 -9.41
N THR A 87 9.66 -2.26 -9.61
CA THR A 87 10.89 -2.93 -10.02
C THR A 87 10.48 -4.11 -10.92
N PRO A 88 11.39 -4.75 -11.67
CA PRO A 88 11.06 -5.95 -12.42
C PRO A 88 10.47 -7.07 -11.55
N GLY A 89 10.91 -7.17 -10.28
CA GLY A 89 10.39 -8.15 -9.32
C GLY A 89 9.07 -7.77 -8.65
N THR A 90 8.58 -6.54 -8.86
CA THR A 90 7.30 -6.05 -8.31
C THR A 90 6.32 -5.59 -9.37
N TYR A 91 6.63 -5.78 -10.66
CA TYR A 91 5.69 -5.61 -11.75
C TYR A 91 4.61 -6.70 -11.65
N HIS A 92 3.33 -6.29 -11.61
CA HIS A 92 2.16 -7.16 -11.40
C HIS A 92 2.33 -8.09 -10.17
N PHE A 93 2.94 -7.54 -9.12
CA PHE A 93 3.18 -8.24 -7.86
C PHE A 93 1.88 -8.73 -7.21
N VAL A 94 0.81 -7.96 -7.36
CA VAL A 94 -0.55 -8.35 -7.00
C VAL A 94 -1.35 -8.53 -8.28
N GLY A 95 -1.60 -9.78 -8.64
CA GLY A 95 -2.48 -10.14 -9.75
C GLY A 95 -3.54 -11.15 -9.36
N ARG A 96 -4.13 -11.83 -10.34
CA ARG A 96 -5.30 -12.72 -10.12
C ARG A 96 -5.06 -13.78 -9.05
N ARG A 97 -3.86 -14.38 -9.02
CA ARG A 97 -3.49 -15.37 -8.00
C ARG A 97 -3.53 -14.78 -6.60
N GLN A 98 -3.01 -13.57 -6.42
CA GLN A 98 -2.91 -12.89 -5.14
C GLN A 98 -4.29 -12.44 -4.65
N PHE A 99 -5.13 -11.87 -5.51
CA PHE A 99 -6.50 -11.52 -5.13
C PHE A 99 -7.30 -12.73 -4.66
N LYS A 100 -7.11 -13.90 -5.30
CA LYS A 100 -7.72 -15.17 -4.84
C LYS A 100 -7.23 -15.66 -3.47
N GLN A 101 -6.11 -15.16 -2.96
CA GLN A 101 -5.65 -15.49 -1.60
C GLN A 101 -6.25 -14.56 -0.55
N MET A 102 -6.82 -13.43 -0.94
CA MET A 102 -7.44 -12.49 0.00
C MET A 102 -8.78 -13.02 0.50
N LYS A 103 -9.21 -12.53 1.67
CA LYS A 103 -10.57 -12.79 2.16
C LYS A 103 -11.59 -12.11 1.25
N ARG A 104 -12.77 -12.70 1.14
CA ARG A 104 -13.87 -12.13 0.36
C ARG A 104 -14.29 -10.76 0.88
N GLU A 105 -14.23 -10.57 2.18
CA GLU A 105 -14.56 -9.34 2.89
C GLU A 105 -13.39 -8.32 2.92
N ALA A 106 -12.23 -8.66 2.33
CA ALA A 106 -11.06 -7.82 2.41
C ALA A 106 -11.14 -6.59 1.50
N PHE A 107 -10.49 -5.52 1.95
CA PHE A 107 -10.32 -4.27 1.20
C PHE A 107 -8.88 -4.15 0.69
N PHE A 108 -8.73 -3.77 -0.57
CA PHE A 108 -7.42 -3.53 -1.19
C PHE A 108 -7.16 -2.03 -1.39
N VAL A 109 -5.94 -1.56 -1.12
CA VAL A 109 -5.56 -0.16 -1.33
C VAL A 109 -4.24 -0.12 -2.10
N ASN A 110 -4.19 0.61 -3.22
CA ASN A 110 -2.95 0.83 -3.95
C ASN A 110 -2.49 2.29 -3.87
N VAL A 111 -1.32 2.48 -3.26
CA VAL A 111 -0.57 3.74 -3.24
C VAL A 111 0.89 3.54 -3.70
N ALA A 112 1.17 2.40 -4.33
CA ALA A 112 2.41 2.11 -5.04
C ALA A 112 2.32 2.65 -6.47
N PRO A 113 3.36 2.59 -7.33
CA PRO A 113 3.16 2.86 -8.75
C PRO A 113 2.16 1.86 -9.38
N GLY A 114 1.28 2.32 -10.27
CA GLY A 114 0.18 1.54 -10.85
C GLY A 114 0.54 0.11 -11.29
N PRO A 115 1.58 -0.09 -12.14
CA PRO A 115 1.98 -1.41 -12.63
C PRO A 115 2.50 -2.41 -11.58
N VAL A 116 2.45 -2.07 -10.30
CA VAL A 116 2.61 -3.04 -9.21
C VAL A 116 1.42 -3.99 -9.12
N VAL A 117 0.25 -3.53 -9.55
CA VAL A 117 -1.00 -4.29 -9.56
C VAL A 117 -1.39 -4.54 -11.01
N ASP A 118 -1.80 -5.77 -11.30
CA ASP A 118 -2.45 -6.09 -12.56
C ASP A 118 -3.88 -5.53 -12.54
N GLU A 119 -4.10 -4.45 -13.28
CA GLU A 119 -5.34 -3.66 -13.24
C GLU A 119 -6.54 -4.49 -13.72
N GLN A 120 -6.35 -5.33 -14.74
CA GLN A 120 -7.39 -6.22 -15.23
C GLN A 120 -7.75 -7.27 -14.16
N ALA A 121 -6.76 -7.84 -13.48
CA ALA A 121 -7.01 -8.78 -12.41
C ALA A 121 -7.75 -8.14 -11.22
N LEU A 122 -7.48 -6.87 -10.93
CA LEU A 122 -8.22 -6.10 -9.92
C LEU A 122 -9.67 -5.88 -10.35
N ALA A 123 -9.88 -5.44 -11.58
CA ALA A 123 -11.22 -5.21 -12.14
C ALA A 123 -12.09 -6.47 -12.06
N ASP A 124 -11.53 -7.61 -12.46
CA ASP A 124 -12.19 -8.91 -12.39
C ASP A 124 -12.46 -9.31 -10.93
N ALA A 125 -11.48 -9.15 -10.03
CA ALA A 125 -11.64 -9.50 -8.62
C ALA A 125 -12.76 -8.70 -7.94
N LEU A 126 -12.94 -7.42 -8.30
CA LEU A 126 -14.02 -6.59 -7.77
C LEU A 126 -15.37 -6.96 -8.38
N THR A 127 -15.41 -7.18 -9.70
CA THR A 127 -16.64 -7.54 -10.42
C THR A 127 -17.17 -8.90 -10.01
N GLU A 128 -16.29 -9.88 -9.80
CA GLU A 128 -16.64 -11.24 -9.35
C GLU A 128 -16.92 -11.31 -7.84
N GLY A 129 -16.66 -10.24 -7.08
CA GLY A 129 -16.74 -10.24 -5.61
C GLY A 129 -15.73 -11.19 -4.96
N THR A 130 -14.54 -11.32 -5.54
CA THR A 130 -13.39 -12.01 -4.94
C THR A 130 -12.86 -11.22 -3.73
N ILE A 131 -12.94 -9.90 -3.77
CA ILE A 131 -12.67 -8.99 -2.64
C ILE A 131 -13.83 -8.00 -2.50
N ALA A 132 -13.96 -7.38 -1.33
CA ALA A 132 -15.12 -6.55 -1.02
C ALA A 132 -15.07 -5.20 -1.75
N ALA A 133 -13.91 -4.55 -1.75
CA ALA A 133 -13.73 -3.23 -2.35
C ALA A 133 -12.24 -2.90 -2.55
N ALA A 134 -11.96 -1.87 -3.34
CA ALA A 134 -10.62 -1.32 -3.46
C ALA A 134 -10.59 0.22 -3.47
N ALA A 135 -9.42 0.78 -3.15
CA ALA A 135 -9.12 2.20 -3.27
C ALA A 135 -7.80 2.42 -4.04
N LEU A 136 -7.80 3.27 -5.06
CA LEU A 136 -6.64 3.54 -5.92
C LEU A 136 -6.32 5.03 -6.00
N ASP A 137 -5.04 5.39 -5.86
CA ASP A 137 -4.53 6.72 -6.23
C ASP A 137 -3.75 6.70 -7.56
N VAL A 138 -3.46 5.51 -8.07
CA VAL A 138 -2.49 5.25 -9.14
C VAL A 138 -3.04 4.23 -10.13
N PHE A 139 -2.60 4.32 -11.39
CA PHE A 139 -3.09 3.48 -12.48
C PHE A 139 -1.94 2.99 -13.35
N GLU A 140 -2.14 1.89 -14.08
CA GLU A 140 -1.10 1.38 -15.00
C GLU A 140 -0.76 2.40 -16.09
N ILE A 141 -1.80 3.07 -16.60
CA ILE A 141 -1.70 4.17 -17.56
C ILE A 141 -2.28 5.41 -16.90
N GLU A 142 -1.46 6.47 -16.80
CA GLU A 142 -1.87 7.74 -16.22
C GLU A 142 -1.81 8.87 -17.26
N PRO A 143 -2.88 9.66 -17.45
CA PRO A 143 -4.19 9.55 -16.78
C PRO A 143 -4.98 8.29 -17.18
N LEU A 144 -5.89 7.85 -16.31
CA LEU A 144 -6.77 6.71 -16.59
C LEU A 144 -7.58 6.97 -17.87
N THR A 145 -7.57 6.01 -18.79
CA THR A 145 -8.24 6.14 -20.09
C THR A 145 -9.75 6.20 -19.92
N GLN A 146 -10.44 6.93 -20.81
CA GLN A 146 -11.91 7.06 -20.75
C GLN A 146 -12.63 5.71 -20.90
N ASP A 147 -12.03 4.77 -21.63
CA ASP A 147 -12.58 3.44 -21.87
C ASP A 147 -12.23 2.43 -20.75
N SER A 148 -11.60 2.87 -19.65
CA SER A 148 -11.20 1.95 -18.58
C SER A 148 -12.43 1.31 -17.90
N PRO A 149 -12.44 -0.03 -17.71
CA PRO A 149 -13.53 -0.71 -17.01
C PRO A 149 -13.64 -0.29 -15.54
N LEU A 150 -12.57 0.25 -14.95
CA LEU A 150 -12.54 0.68 -13.55
C LEU A 150 -13.59 1.76 -13.25
N TRP A 151 -13.97 2.59 -14.22
CA TRP A 151 -14.99 3.64 -14.04
C TRP A 151 -16.36 3.09 -13.62
N ALA A 152 -16.69 1.87 -14.04
CA ALA A 152 -18.00 1.27 -13.82
C ALA A 152 -18.09 0.42 -12.54
N ILE A 153 -16.98 0.24 -11.81
CA ILE A 153 -16.92 -0.66 -10.66
C ILE A 153 -17.48 0.04 -9.41
N PRO A 154 -18.63 -0.39 -8.86
CA PRO A 154 -19.32 0.35 -7.80
C PRO A 154 -18.61 0.28 -6.44
N ASN A 155 -17.79 -0.74 -6.23
CA ASN A 155 -17.00 -0.97 -5.02
C ASN A 155 -15.51 -0.56 -5.20
N LEU A 156 -15.24 0.36 -6.13
CA LEU A 156 -13.94 0.99 -6.33
C LEU A 156 -14.00 2.47 -5.97
N ILE A 157 -13.14 2.90 -5.06
CA ILE A 157 -12.85 4.31 -4.81
C ILE A 157 -11.58 4.67 -5.56
N TYR A 158 -11.53 5.83 -6.19
CA TYR A 158 -10.33 6.31 -6.85
C TYR A 158 -10.09 7.80 -6.63
N SER A 159 -8.82 8.18 -6.69
CA SER A 159 -8.36 9.56 -6.81
C SER A 159 -7.40 9.68 -8.00
N PRO A 160 -7.25 10.89 -8.57
CA PRO A 160 -6.06 11.18 -9.39
C PRO A 160 -4.80 10.94 -8.56
N HIS A 161 -3.62 10.81 -9.19
CA HIS A 161 -2.35 10.57 -8.51
C HIS A 161 -1.88 11.78 -7.69
N ILE A 162 -2.51 11.96 -6.52
CA ILE A 162 -2.35 13.12 -5.65
C ILE A 162 -2.08 12.74 -4.19
N ALA A 163 -2.07 11.46 -3.80
CA ALA A 163 -1.80 11.08 -2.41
C ALA A 163 -0.40 11.49 -1.92
N GLY A 164 0.55 11.71 -2.85
CA GLY A 164 1.88 12.25 -2.56
C GLY A 164 1.94 13.78 -2.45
N TYR A 165 0.91 14.51 -2.89
CA TYR A 165 0.89 15.97 -2.91
C TYR A 165 0.34 16.50 -1.58
N ILE A 166 1.20 17.22 -0.87
CA ILE A 166 0.85 17.99 0.33
C ILE A 166 1.16 19.46 0.07
N GLU A 167 0.56 20.38 0.83
CA GLU A 167 0.71 21.83 0.64
C GLU A 167 2.18 22.26 0.55
N THR A 168 3.05 21.67 1.38
CA THR A 168 4.48 21.99 1.43
C THR A 168 5.33 21.23 0.40
N TYR A 169 4.73 20.46 -0.51
CA TYR A 169 5.47 19.58 -1.42
C TYR A 169 6.41 20.36 -2.35
N ALA A 170 5.91 21.45 -2.92
CA ALA A 170 6.70 22.29 -3.83
C ALA A 170 7.96 22.85 -3.13
N ASP A 171 7.77 23.43 -1.93
CA ASP A 171 8.86 23.98 -1.13
C ASP A 171 9.89 22.90 -0.76
N MET A 172 9.43 21.73 -0.32
CA MET A 172 10.32 20.62 0.05
C MET A 172 11.16 20.11 -1.12
N VAL A 173 10.56 20.01 -2.32
CA VAL A 173 11.25 19.58 -3.54
C VAL A 173 12.25 20.63 -3.98
N GLN A 174 11.86 21.91 -3.98
CA GLN A 174 12.74 23.02 -4.33
C GLN A 174 13.94 23.10 -3.37
N ASP A 175 13.71 22.99 -2.06
CA ASP A 175 14.77 22.97 -1.06
C ASP A 175 15.72 21.79 -1.22
N LEU A 176 15.20 20.61 -1.56
CA LEU A 176 16.05 19.43 -1.84
C LEU A 176 16.88 19.64 -3.12
N PHE A 177 16.27 20.21 -4.17
CA PHE A 177 16.95 20.49 -5.42
C PHE A 177 18.08 21.50 -5.23
N ILE A 178 17.82 22.65 -4.60
CA ILE A 178 18.82 23.70 -4.35
C ILE A 178 19.99 23.13 -3.54
N ARG A 179 19.70 22.40 -2.44
CA ARG A 179 20.75 21.76 -1.62
C ARG A 179 21.58 20.75 -2.42
N ASN A 180 20.96 20.00 -3.33
CA ASN A 180 21.68 19.05 -4.16
C ASN A 180 22.50 19.72 -5.27
N LEU A 181 22.01 20.83 -5.83
CA LEU A 181 22.74 21.63 -6.80
C LEU A 181 23.99 22.25 -6.18
N GLU A 182 23.88 22.83 -4.99
CA GLU A 182 25.02 23.38 -4.26
C GLU A 182 26.10 22.31 -3.98
N ARG A 183 25.68 21.14 -3.50
CA ARG A 183 26.58 20.00 -3.28
C ARG A 183 27.29 19.61 -4.57
N TYR A 184 26.53 19.50 -5.66
CA TYR A 184 27.06 19.13 -6.97
C TYR A 184 28.12 20.12 -7.47
N VAL A 185 27.86 21.43 -7.37
CA VAL A 185 28.80 22.49 -7.78
C VAL A 185 30.10 22.45 -6.94
N ARG A 186 30.01 22.09 -5.66
CA ARG A 186 31.19 21.90 -4.79
C ARG A 186 31.93 20.58 -4.99
N GLY A 187 31.47 19.72 -5.91
CA GLY A 187 32.01 18.37 -6.10
C GLY A 187 31.64 17.39 -4.99
N GLU A 188 30.68 17.76 -4.13
CA GLU A 188 30.16 16.90 -3.07
C GLU A 188 29.08 15.96 -3.59
N LYS A 189 28.89 14.84 -2.89
CA LYS A 189 27.82 13.89 -3.21
C LYS A 189 26.45 14.48 -2.86
N PRO A 190 25.47 14.45 -3.79
CA PRO A 190 24.09 14.85 -3.49
C PRO A 190 23.45 14.01 -2.37
N ALA A 191 22.48 14.57 -1.68
CA ALA A 191 21.62 13.83 -0.77
C ALA A 191 20.62 12.96 -1.54
N GLY A 192 20.26 11.80 -0.97
CA GLY A 192 19.23 10.94 -1.56
C GLY A 192 19.64 10.19 -2.82
N VAL A 193 20.94 10.01 -3.09
CA VAL A 193 21.43 9.29 -4.28
C VAL A 193 20.82 7.89 -4.39
N ILE A 194 20.10 7.66 -5.48
CA ILE A 194 19.45 6.40 -5.80
C ILE A 194 20.49 5.43 -6.36
N ASN A 195 20.47 4.19 -5.86
CA ASN A 195 21.31 3.12 -6.39
C ASN A 195 20.56 2.40 -7.53
N LYS A 196 20.91 2.73 -8.77
CA LYS A 196 20.34 2.11 -9.99
C LYS A 196 20.54 0.60 -10.07
N LYS A 197 21.53 0.04 -9.36
CA LYS A 197 21.75 -1.42 -9.28
C LYS A 197 20.75 -2.14 -8.36
N ARG A 198 19.87 -1.41 -7.68
CA ARG A 198 18.79 -1.95 -6.84
C ARG A 198 17.41 -1.88 -7.51
N ASP A 199 17.42 -1.78 -8.84
CA ASP A 199 16.23 -1.74 -9.71
C ASP A 199 15.30 -0.55 -9.44
N TYR A 200 15.90 0.63 -9.23
CA TYR A 200 15.22 1.93 -9.19
C TYR A 200 15.64 2.78 -10.39
#